data_AF-A0A2J7VDL1-F1
#
_entry.id   AF-A0A2J7VDL1-F1
#
_cell.length_a   1.000
_cell.length_b   1.000
_cell.length_c   1.000
_cell.angle_alpha   90.00
_cell.angle_beta   90.00
_cell.angle_gamma   90.00
#
_symmetry.space_group_name_H-M   'P 1'
#
loop_
_entity.id
_entity.type
_entity.pdbx_description
1 polymer ?
#
loop_
_entity_poly.entity_id
_entity_poly.type
_entity_poly.pdbx_seq_one_letter_code
_entity_poly.pdbx_strand_id
1 'polypeptide(L)'
;MRGAVATQTSVSRMGRVLARVEQLPDDLRALFHATIVRGEPKATACVTAQIDGASFDQRYARLLRELKRDPSRFVVPQVPRLRFPFPPKKL
;
A
#
# COMPACT_ATOMS: atom_id res chain seq x y z
N MET A 1 36.21 -15.17 3.28
CA MET A 1 35.45 -13.94 3.60
C MET A 1 34.13 -13.97 2.84
N ARG A 2 32.99 -14.13 3.52
CA ARG A 2 31.64 -14.08 2.92
C ARG A 2 31.09 -12.66 3.11
N GLY A 3 31.12 -11.87 2.04
CA GLY A 3 30.55 -10.51 2.02
C GLY A 3 29.03 -10.56 1.98
N ALA A 4 28.39 -9.80 2.85
CA ALA A 4 26.94 -9.67 2.95
C ALA A 4 26.36 -8.98 1.70
N VAL A 5 25.54 -9.70 0.94
CA VAL A 5 24.62 -9.13 -0.05
C VAL A 5 23.28 -8.91 0.63
N ALA A 6 23.16 -7.84 1.42
CA ALA A 6 21.94 -7.52 2.14
C ALA A 6 21.78 -6.00 2.31
N THR A 7 21.61 -5.25 1.22
CA THR A 7 21.38 -3.80 1.37
C THR A 7 20.55 -3.17 0.26
N GLN A 8 20.62 -3.61 -0.99
CA GLN A 8 19.95 -2.87 -2.09
C GLN A 8 18.43 -3.11 -2.18
N THR A 9 17.93 -4.31 -1.84
CA THR A 9 16.51 -4.66 -1.97
C THR A 9 15.63 -4.19 -0.80
N SER A 10 16.23 -3.96 0.37
CA SER A 10 15.52 -3.61 1.61
C SER A 10 15.02 -2.17 1.59
N VAL A 11 15.88 -1.23 1.16
CA VAL A 11 15.57 0.20 1.11
C VAL A 11 14.42 0.48 0.13
N SER A 12 14.38 -0.20 -1.02
CA SER A 12 13.30 -0.07 -1.99
C SER A 12 11.96 -0.67 -1.53
N ARG A 13 11.95 -1.63 -0.58
CA ARG A 13 10.71 -2.15 0.01
C ARG A 13 10.16 -1.20 1.06
N MET A 14 11.02 -0.73 1.97
CA MET A 14 10.59 0.19 3.01
C MET A 14 10.10 1.52 2.43
N GLY A 15 10.79 2.06 1.42
CA GLY A 15 10.34 3.28 0.72
C GLY A 15 8.96 3.12 0.07
N ARG A 16 8.66 1.94 -0.50
CA ARG A 16 7.32 1.63 -1.07
C ARG A 16 6.24 1.53 0.00
N VAL A 17 6.56 0.95 1.16
CA VAL A 17 5.63 0.87 2.29
C VAL A 17 5.30 2.27 2.81
N LEU A 18 6.31 3.12 3.02
CA LEU A 18 6.11 4.49 3.49
C LEU A 18 5.27 5.32 2.51
N ALA A 19 5.57 5.27 1.21
CA ALA A 19 4.77 5.93 0.19
C ALA A 19 3.32 5.41 0.16
N ARG A 20 3.09 4.13 0.49
CA ARG A 20 1.74 3.58 0.58
C ARG A 20 0.99 4.08 1.81
N VAL A 21 1.68 4.21 2.94
CA VAL A 21 1.09 4.72 4.20
C VAL A 21 0.56 6.14 4.03
N GLU A 22 1.23 6.99 3.25
CA GLU A 22 0.75 8.35 2.93
C GLU A 22 -0.58 8.35 2.15
N GLN A 23 -0.85 7.30 1.37
CA GLN A 23 -2.08 7.15 0.58
C GLN A 23 -3.20 6.40 1.33
N LEU A 24 -2.94 5.93 2.55
CA LEU A 24 -3.96 5.25 3.34
C LEU A 24 -5.02 6.24 3.85
N PRO A 25 -6.27 5.78 3.98
CA PRO A 25 -7.27 6.46 4.80
C PRO A 25 -6.74 6.79 6.21
N ASP A 26 -7.19 7.91 6.78
CA ASP A 26 -6.71 8.43 8.07
C ASP A 26 -6.83 7.41 9.21
N ASP A 27 -7.92 6.64 9.23
CA ASP A 27 -8.17 5.60 10.23
C ASP A 27 -7.11 4.48 10.15
N LEU A 28 -6.76 4.03 8.94
CA LEU A 28 -5.74 2.99 8.74
C LEU A 28 -4.32 3.52 8.99
N ARG A 29 -4.05 4.77 8.64
CA ARG A 29 -2.76 5.43 8.92
C ARG A 29 -2.53 5.60 10.41
N ALA A 30 -3.54 6.07 11.16
CA ALA A 30 -3.46 6.17 12.62
C ALA A 30 -3.19 4.80 13.26
N LEU A 31 -3.87 3.76 12.78
CA LEU A 31 -3.68 2.38 13.24
C LEU A 31 -2.27 1.87 12.95
N PHE A 32 -1.72 2.15 11.76
CA PHE A 32 -0.34 1.83 11.38
C PHE A 32 0.67 2.49 12.33
N HIS A 33 0.50 3.78 12.61
CA HIS A 33 1.39 4.49 13.52
C HIS A 33 1.34 3.94 14.95
N ALA A 34 0.13 3.68 15.48
CA ALA A 34 -0.03 3.12 16.82
C ALA A 34 0.63 1.74 16.94
N THR A 35 0.35 0.84 16.00
CA THR A 35 0.70 -0.59 16.14
C THR A 35 2.06 -0.95 15.60
N ILE A 36 2.45 -0.43 14.42
CA ILE A 36 3.68 -0.84 13.73
C ILE A 36 4.83 0.12 14.06
N VAL A 37 4.57 1.43 14.12
CA VAL A 37 5.62 2.42 14.42
C VAL A 37 5.90 2.50 15.91
N ARG A 38 4.85 2.62 16.74
CA ARG A 38 4.99 2.74 18.20
C ARG A 38 4.97 1.40 18.93
N GLY A 39 4.51 0.32 18.29
CA GLY A 39 4.46 -1.00 18.91
C GLY A 39 3.38 -1.13 19.98
N GLU A 40 2.34 -0.30 19.95
CA GLU A 40 1.28 -0.35 20.96
C GLU A 40 0.51 -1.68 20.90
N PRO A 41 0.21 -2.28 22.05
CA PRO A 41 -0.61 -3.49 22.07
C PRO A 41 -2.04 -3.16 21.62
N LYS A 42 -2.71 -4.15 21.04
CA LYS A 42 -4.10 -4.03 20.53
C LYS A 42 -5.04 -3.37 21.54
N ALA A 43 -4.96 -3.76 22.82
CA ALA A 43 -5.81 -3.21 23.86
C ALA A 43 -5.69 -1.68 23.98
N THR A 44 -4.46 -1.16 23.98
CA THR A 44 -4.18 0.28 24.01
C THR A 44 -4.70 0.95 22.75
N ALA A 45 -4.41 0.39 21.57
CA ALA A 45 -4.87 0.96 20.31
C ALA A 45 -6.40 1.01 20.20
N CYS A 46 -7.12 -0.01 20.68
CA CYS A 46 -8.58 -0.02 20.76
C CYS A 46 -9.12 1.09 21.67
N VAL A 47 -8.52 1.27 22.85
CA VAL A 47 -8.92 2.32 23.80
C VAL A 47 -8.70 3.71 23.20
N THR A 48 -7.53 3.96 22.61
CA THR A 48 -7.20 5.26 22.00
C THR A 48 -8.09 5.59 20.81
N ALA A 49 -8.39 4.60 19.96
CA ALA A 49 -9.26 4.79 18.81
C ALA A 49 -10.76 4.71 19.14
N GLN A 50 -11.13 4.43 20.40
CA GLN A 50 -12.51 4.20 20.85
C GLN A 50 -13.26 3.20 19.97
N ILE A 51 -12.60 2.09 19.61
CA ILE A 51 -13.18 1.01 18.82
C ILE A 51 -13.16 -0.30 19.58
N ASP A 52 -14.12 -1.16 19.26
CA ASP A 52 -14.15 -2.52 19.76
C ASP A 52 -13.07 -3.40 19.11
N GLY A 53 -12.76 -4.51 19.78
CA GLY A 53 -11.70 -5.43 19.33
C GLY A 53 -11.96 -6.07 17.97
N ALA A 54 -13.21 -6.28 17.57
CA ALA A 54 -13.54 -6.89 16.28
C ALA A 54 -13.39 -5.88 15.14
N SER A 55 -13.84 -4.64 15.34
CA SER A 55 -13.56 -3.54 14.39
C SER A 55 -12.07 -3.30 14.22
N PHE A 56 -11.29 -3.38 15.31
CA PHE A 56 -9.83 -3.30 15.22
C PHE A 56 -9.26 -4.38 14.31
N ASP A 57 -9.63 -5.65 14.50
CA ASP A 57 -9.11 -6.76 13.69
C ASP A 57 -9.48 -6.61 12.22
N GLN A 58 -10.71 -6.18 11.92
CA GLN A 58 -11.15 -5.91 10.56
C GLN A 58 -10.31 -4.80 9.90
N ARG A 59 -10.09 -3.69 10.62
CA ARG A 59 -9.28 -2.56 10.13
C ARG A 59 -7.81 -2.95 9.99
N TYR A 60 -7.26 -3.70 10.94
CA TYR A 60 -5.88 -4.18 10.89
C TYR A 60 -5.67 -5.17 9.72
N ALA A 61 -6.60 -6.10 9.50
CA ALA A 61 -6.56 -6.99 8.35
C ALA A 61 -6.64 -6.22 7.02
N ARG A 62 -7.48 -5.16 6.95
CA ARG A 62 -7.56 -4.27 5.78
C ARG A 62 -6.24 -3.52 5.57
N LEU A 63 -5.66 -2.96 6.63
CA LEU A 63 -4.35 -2.30 6.58
C LEU A 63 -3.28 -3.21 5.97
N LEU A 64 -3.15 -4.45 6.44
CA LEU A 64 -2.17 -5.40 5.91
C LEU A 64 -2.38 -5.72 4.43
N ARG A 65 -3.64 -5.81 3.98
CA ARG A 65 -3.96 -6.01 2.55
C ARG A 65 -3.55 -4.80 1.72
N GLU A 66 -3.80 -3.58 2.21
CA GLU A 66 -3.45 -2.35 1.52
C GLU A 66 -1.93 -2.15 1.43
N LEU A 67 -1.18 -2.55 2.46
CA LEU A 67 0.29 -2.53 2.45
C LEU A 67 0.90 -3.59 1.52
N LYS A 68 0.25 -4.75 1.39
CA LYS A 68 0.68 -5.82 0.48
C LYS A 68 0.31 -5.54 -0.98
N ARG A 69 -0.60 -4.62 -1.25
CA ARG A 69 -1.08 -4.32 -2.60
C ARG A 69 0.04 -3.69 -3.42
N ASP A 70 0.51 -4.41 -4.42
CA ASP A 70 1.57 -3.94 -5.31
C ASP A 70 1.02 -2.83 -6.24
N PRO A 71 1.60 -1.62 -6.24
CA PRO A 71 1.17 -0.54 -7.13
C PRO A 71 1.44 -0.85 -8.62
N SER A 72 2.34 -1.78 -8.94
CA SER A 72 2.53 -2.24 -10.33
C SER A 72 1.34 -3.02 -10.90
N ARG A 73 0.42 -3.47 -10.04
CA ARG A 73 -0.86 -4.09 -10.45
C ARG A 73 -1.99 -3.08 -10.70
N PHE A 74 -1.72 -1.77 -10.62
CA PHE A 74 -2.67 -0.77 -11.07
C PHE A 74 -2.72 -0.79 -12.60
N VAL A 75 -3.58 -1.65 -13.15
CA VAL A 75 -3.89 -1.69 -14.58
C VAL A 75 -4.64 -0.39 -14.89
N VAL A 76 -3.93 0.56 -15.49
CA VAL A 76 -4.54 1.72 -16.14
C VAL A 76 -5.56 1.16 -17.14
N PRO A 77 -6.84 1.59 -17.13
CA PRO A 77 -7.79 1.14 -18.14
C PRO A 77 -7.18 1.46 -19.51
N GLN A 78 -6.89 0.43 -20.30
CA GLN A 78 -6.42 0.61 -21.65
C GLN A 78 -7.56 1.28 -22.42
N VAL A 79 -7.48 2.59 -22.59
CA VAL A 79 -8.37 3.33 -23.47
C VAL A 79 -8.21 2.68 -24.85
N PRO A 80 -9.30 2.18 -25.48
CA PRO A 80 -9.19 1.60 -26.81
C PRO A 80 -8.63 2.69 -27.74
N ARG A 81 -7.47 2.41 -28.34
CA ARG A 81 -6.91 3.27 -29.39
C ARG A 81 -7.94 3.31 -30.52
N LEU A 82 -8.70 4.41 -30.61
CA LEU A 82 -9.50 4.76 -31.77
C LEU A 82 -8.56 4.80 -32.97
N ARG A 83 -8.59 3.76 -33.80
CA ARG A 83 -7.91 3.74 -35.09
C ARG A 83 -8.66 4.71 -36.00
N PHE A 84 -8.15 5.92 -36.14
CA PHE A 84 -8.58 6.79 -37.22
C PHE A 84 -8.17 6.13 -38.55
N PRO A 85 -9.10 5.90 -39.49
CA PRO A 85 -8.76 5.38 -40.80
C PRO A 85 -8.02 6.48 -41.58
N PHE A 86 -6.71 6.34 -41.73
CA PHE A 86 -5.97 7.13 -42.71
C PHE A 86 -6.43 6.71 -44.11
N PRO A 87 -6.81 7.65 -45.00
CA PRO A 87 -7.18 7.29 -46.36
C PRO A 87 -5.93 6.83 -47.15
N PRO A 88 -6.05 5.81 -48.03
CA PRO A 88 -4.93 5.39 -48.86
C PRO A 88 -4.59 6.49 -49.87
N LYS A 89 -3.33 6.93 -49.89
CA LYS A 89 -2.79 7.77 -50.97
C LYS A 89 -2.79 6.95 -52.26
N LYS A 90 -3.52 7.43 -53.27
CA LYS A 90 -3.46 6.90 -54.62
C LYS A 90 -2.13 7.32 -55.26
N LEU A 91 -1.40 6.37 -55.79
CA LEU A 91 -0.33 6.53 -56.78
C LEU A 91 -0.76 5.74 -58.02
#